data_AF-A0A519MMH8-F1
#
_entry.id   AF-A0A519MMH8-F1
#
_cell.length_a   1.000
_cell.length_b   1.000
_cell.length_c   1.000
_cell.angle_alpha   90.00
_cell.angle_beta   90.00
_cell.angle_gamma   90.00
#
_symmetry.space_group_name_H-M   'P 1'
#
loop_
_entity.id
_entity.type
_entity.pdbx_description
1 polymer ?
#
loop_
_entity_poly.entity_id
_entity_poly.type
_entity_poly.pdbx_seq_one_letter_code
_entity_poly.pdbx_strand_id
1 'polypeptide(L)'
;MKLITLHHGVFFVAVATLCGCSPSAAPPIVFPSDVQISAALEAQFAGDRHSAAARELIRTLGGDKGKLRYQIHQVIYRQGAYEARYDAVLVMGQPGLQSLQALYASMIPEAERTKLPQASLEVYEGWLKEQAQALKKTSAPQAAALEKTLELLGNCYRDQQAGAEVIVMQGLGALISPERNGLYAEKLALPDTTARCLPA
;
A
#
# COMPACT_ATOMS: atom_id res chain seq x y z
N MET A 1 46.16 -25.58 81.66
CA MET A 1 47.02 -25.99 80.53
C MET A 1 46.27 -27.01 79.68
N LYS A 2 46.16 -26.75 78.37
CA LYS A 2 45.83 -27.67 77.22
C LYS A 2 44.46 -28.37 77.29
N LEU A 3 43.42 -28.10 76.48
CA LEU A 3 43.26 -27.67 75.07
C LEU A 3 43.73 -28.72 74.05
N ILE A 4 42.83 -29.62 73.63
CA ILE A 4 42.82 -30.28 72.30
C ILE A 4 41.36 -30.58 71.91
N THR A 5 40.80 -29.73 71.06
CA THR A 5 39.51 -29.96 70.38
C THR A 5 39.82 -30.50 68.99
N LEU A 6 39.35 -31.72 68.68
CA LEU A 6 39.50 -32.34 67.36
C LEU A 6 38.68 -31.56 66.33
N HIS A 7 39.33 -30.97 65.32
CA HIS A 7 38.66 -30.44 64.13
C HIS A 7 38.61 -31.52 63.04
N HIS A 8 37.42 -32.11 62.85
CA HIS A 8 37.08 -32.81 61.62
C HIS A 8 36.66 -31.77 60.58
N GLY A 9 37.62 -31.31 59.77
CA GLY A 9 37.35 -30.48 58.60
C GLY A 9 36.85 -31.37 57.46
N VAL A 10 35.52 -31.49 57.34
CA VAL A 10 34.89 -32.05 56.13
C VAL A 10 34.99 -30.98 55.04
N PHE A 11 35.84 -31.24 54.04
CA PHE A 11 35.91 -30.46 52.81
C PHE A 11 34.60 -30.66 52.02
N PHE A 12 33.66 -29.73 52.16
CA PHE A 12 32.53 -29.63 51.25
C PHE A 12 33.02 -29.02 49.93
N VAL A 13 33.31 -29.88 48.95
CA VAL A 13 33.47 -29.46 47.56
C VAL A 13 32.08 -29.06 47.05
N ALA A 14 31.82 -27.75 47.04
CA ALA A 14 30.67 -27.18 46.34
C ALA A 14 30.90 -27.37 44.83
N VAL A 15 30.36 -28.46 44.28
CA VAL A 15 30.21 -28.62 42.83
C VAL A 15 29.20 -27.57 42.38
N ALA A 16 29.71 -26.46 41.87
CA ALA A 16 28.93 -25.51 41.09
C ALA A 16 28.47 -26.22 39.83
N THR A 17 27.27 -26.81 39.86
CA THR A 17 26.54 -27.18 38.66
C THR A 17 26.21 -25.88 37.93
N LEU A 18 27.10 -25.49 37.01
CA LEU A 18 26.77 -24.64 35.89
C LEU A 18 25.63 -25.35 35.16
N CYS A 19 24.38 -25.01 35.50
CA CYS A 19 23.26 -25.22 34.61
C CYS A 19 23.58 -24.45 33.34
N GLY A 20 24.25 -25.12 32.41
CA GLY A 20 24.43 -24.60 31.07
C GLY A 20 23.05 -24.22 30.56
N CYS A 21 22.88 -22.95 30.21
CA CYS A 21 21.80 -22.53 29.34
C CYS A 21 21.93 -23.37 28.07
N SER A 22 21.22 -24.49 28.04
CA SER A 22 21.01 -25.22 26.80
C SER A 22 20.37 -24.20 25.85
N PRO A 23 20.98 -23.91 24.68
CA PRO A 23 20.35 -22.99 23.74
C PRO A 23 19.01 -23.62 23.38
N SER A 24 17.93 -23.11 23.98
CA SER A 24 16.59 -23.49 23.63
C SER A 24 16.46 -23.17 22.15
N ALA A 25 16.13 -24.17 21.33
CA ALA A 25 15.96 -23.97 19.90
C ALA A 25 15.04 -22.76 19.70
N ALA A 26 15.47 -21.80 18.89
CA ALA A 26 14.66 -20.62 18.62
C ALA A 26 13.28 -21.10 18.13
N PRO A 27 12.18 -20.51 18.64
CA PRO A 27 10.86 -20.90 18.20
C PRO A 27 10.77 -20.76 16.67
N PRO A 28 10.04 -21.67 15.99
CA PRO A 28 9.91 -21.61 14.55
C PRO A 28 9.29 -20.27 14.13
N ILE A 29 9.83 -19.67 13.07
CA ILE A 29 9.28 -18.43 12.49
C ILE A 29 7.93 -18.77 11.85
N VAL A 30 6.86 -18.15 12.33
CA VAL A 30 5.50 -18.31 11.78
C VAL A 30 5.14 -17.07 10.98
N PHE A 31 5.07 -17.22 9.66
CA PHE A 31 4.72 -16.11 8.78
C PHE A 31 3.22 -15.78 8.85
N PRO A 32 2.84 -14.48 8.85
CA PRO A 32 1.44 -14.10 8.70
C PRO A 32 0.93 -14.47 7.31
N SER A 33 -0.35 -14.82 7.22
CA SER A 33 -1.02 -15.08 5.95
C SER A 33 -1.24 -13.80 5.14
N ASP A 34 -1.38 -13.93 3.82
CA ASP A 34 -1.69 -12.81 2.92
C ASP A 34 -2.98 -12.06 3.33
N VAL A 35 -3.96 -12.78 3.88
CA VAL A 35 -5.20 -12.18 4.39
C VAL A 35 -4.92 -11.28 5.59
N GLN A 36 -4.07 -11.72 6.53
CA GLN A 36 -3.68 -10.91 7.69
C GLN A 36 -2.85 -9.70 7.29
N ILE A 37 -1.91 -9.88 6.34
CA ILE A 37 -1.11 -8.77 5.80
C ILE A 37 -2.00 -7.76 5.08
N SER A 38 -2.90 -8.24 4.21
CA SER A 38 -3.84 -7.38 3.47
C SER A 38 -4.75 -6.59 4.41
N ALA A 39 -5.25 -7.21 5.48
CA ALA A 39 -6.07 -6.53 6.47
C ALA A 39 -5.29 -5.42 7.21
N ALA A 40 -4.02 -5.66 7.54
CA ALA A 40 -3.16 -4.65 8.16
C ALA A 40 -2.86 -3.48 7.21
N LEU A 41 -2.59 -3.78 5.93
CA LEU A 41 -2.39 -2.78 4.89
C LEU A 41 -3.65 -1.93 4.66
N GLU A 42 -4.82 -2.56 4.63
CA GLU A 42 -6.11 -1.89 4.48
C GLU A 42 -6.41 -0.99 5.68
N ALA A 43 -6.20 -1.48 6.90
CA ALA A 43 -6.37 -0.71 8.12
C ALA A 43 -5.44 0.52 8.16
N GLN A 44 -4.17 0.34 7.76
CA GLN A 44 -3.23 1.44 7.66
C GLN A 44 -3.67 2.47 6.62
N PHE A 45 -4.09 2.02 5.43
CA PHE A 45 -4.57 2.90 4.37
C PHE A 45 -5.85 3.64 4.75
N ALA A 46 -6.73 3.04 5.56
CA ALA A 46 -7.93 3.67 6.09
C ALA A 46 -7.63 4.68 7.21
N GLY A 47 -6.65 4.38 8.07
CA GLY A 47 -6.28 5.19 9.23
C GLY A 47 -5.31 6.33 8.95
N ASP A 48 -4.55 6.28 7.86
CA ASP A 48 -3.56 7.30 7.54
C ASP A 48 -4.23 8.61 7.06
N ARG A 49 -3.80 9.73 7.64
CA ARG A 49 -4.32 11.07 7.33
C ARG A 49 -3.87 11.55 5.95
N HIS A 50 -2.71 11.10 5.48
CA HIS A 50 -2.14 11.50 4.19
C HIS A 50 -2.75 10.74 3.00
N SER A 51 -3.52 9.69 3.25
CA SER A 51 -4.17 8.88 2.23
C SER A 51 -5.59 9.34 1.88
N ALA A 52 -6.09 10.45 2.45
CA ALA A 52 -7.44 10.96 2.17
C ALA A 52 -7.68 11.21 0.67
N ALA A 53 -6.76 11.87 -0.01
CA ALA A 53 -6.85 12.12 -1.45
C ALA A 53 -6.79 10.80 -2.26
N ALA A 54 -5.94 9.85 -1.84
CA ALA A 54 -5.85 8.55 -2.48
C ALA A 54 -7.15 7.75 -2.32
N ARG A 55 -7.76 7.76 -1.13
CA ARG A 55 -9.06 7.11 -0.86
C ARG A 55 -10.16 7.69 -1.75
N GLU A 56 -10.18 9.02 -1.90
CA GLU A 56 -11.16 9.69 -2.76
C GLU A 56 -10.95 9.37 -4.25
N LEU A 57 -9.70 9.29 -4.70
CA LEU A 57 -9.37 8.86 -6.06
C LEU A 57 -9.79 7.41 -6.31
N ILE A 58 -9.53 6.50 -5.36
CA ILE A 58 -9.97 5.11 -5.43
C ILE A 58 -11.48 5.00 -5.46
N ARG A 59 -12.20 5.83 -4.68
CA ARG A 59 -13.66 5.90 -4.71
C ARG A 59 -14.18 6.40 -6.05
N THR A 60 -13.55 7.41 -6.63
CA THR A 60 -13.91 7.96 -7.94
C THR A 60 -13.69 6.94 -9.06
N LEU A 61 -12.53 6.27 -9.06
CA LEU A 61 -12.17 5.27 -10.07
C LEU A 61 -12.91 3.94 -9.88
N GLY A 62 -13.12 3.52 -8.64
CA GLY A 62 -13.74 2.25 -8.30
C GLY A 62 -15.26 2.30 -8.20
N GLY A 63 -15.87 3.48 -8.05
CA GLY A 63 -17.27 3.64 -7.68
C GLY A 63 -17.54 3.17 -6.24
N ASP A 64 -18.81 3.16 -5.83
CA ASP A 64 -19.22 2.83 -4.45
C ASP A 64 -18.84 1.40 -4.01
N LYS A 65 -18.66 0.49 -4.97
CA LYS A 65 -18.27 -0.91 -4.73
C LYS A 65 -16.79 -1.18 -4.99
N GLY A 66 -16.04 -0.17 -5.43
CA GLY A 66 -14.62 -0.31 -5.72
C GLY A 66 -13.81 -0.44 -4.46
N LYS A 67 -12.75 -1.25 -4.52
CA LYS A 67 -11.85 -1.45 -3.37
C LYS A 67 -10.42 -1.69 -3.81
N LEU A 68 -9.49 -1.40 -2.91
CA LEU A 68 -8.11 -1.82 -3.06
C LEU A 68 -7.94 -3.25 -2.57
N ARG A 69 -7.18 -4.04 -3.33
CA ARG A 69 -6.68 -5.34 -2.95
C ARG A 69 -5.15 -5.31 -3.04
N TYR A 70 -4.50 -6.04 -2.14
CA TYR A 70 -3.05 -6.14 -2.10
C TYR A 70 -2.62 -7.51 -2.62
N GLN A 71 -1.77 -7.53 -3.64
CA GLN A 71 -1.16 -8.76 -4.14
C GLN A 71 0.20 -8.93 -3.46
N ILE A 72 0.28 -9.81 -2.47
CA ILE A 72 1.50 -10.07 -1.72
C ILE A 72 2.40 -11.01 -2.52
N HIS A 73 3.63 -10.58 -2.79
CA HIS A 73 4.60 -11.34 -3.60
C HIS A 73 5.67 -12.00 -2.75
N GLN A 74 6.08 -11.32 -1.67
CA GLN A 74 7.17 -11.79 -0.82
C GLN A 74 6.96 -11.33 0.62
N VAL A 75 7.30 -12.19 1.58
CA VAL A 75 7.33 -11.87 3.00
C VAL A 75 8.68 -12.29 3.58
N ILE A 76 9.42 -11.35 4.15
CA ILE A 76 10.78 -11.56 4.66
C ILE A 76 10.80 -11.29 6.16
N TYR A 77 11.18 -12.26 6.97
CA TYR A 77 11.34 -12.04 8.40
C TYR A 77 12.60 -11.20 8.71
N ARG A 78 12.43 -10.14 9.51
CA ARG A 78 13.52 -9.28 9.99
C ARG A 78 13.30 -8.92 11.47
N GLN A 79 14.10 -9.52 12.34
CA GLN A 79 14.27 -9.09 13.75
C GLN A 79 12.95 -8.83 14.50
N GLY A 80 11.96 -9.71 14.38
CA GLY A 80 10.66 -9.59 15.07
C GLY A 80 9.55 -8.90 14.27
N ALA A 81 9.83 -8.46 13.05
CA ALA A 81 8.85 -7.97 12.08
C ALA A 81 9.00 -8.69 10.72
N TYR A 82 8.12 -8.39 9.79
CA TYR A 82 8.11 -8.96 8.44
C TYR A 82 8.10 -7.85 7.40
N GLU A 83 9.03 -7.85 6.45
CA GLU A 83 8.95 -7.00 5.26
C GLU A 83 8.04 -7.70 4.23
N ALA A 84 6.89 -7.11 3.92
CA ALA A 84 6.01 -7.55 2.86
C ALA A 84 6.26 -6.73 1.58
N ARG A 85 6.44 -7.40 0.45
CA ARG A 85 6.48 -6.79 -0.89
C ARG A 85 5.20 -7.11 -1.63
N TYR A 86 4.56 -6.09 -2.17
CA TYR A 86 3.22 -6.23 -2.73
C TYR A 86 2.91 -5.19 -3.83
N ASP A 87 1.86 -5.45 -4.59
CA ASP A 87 1.24 -4.48 -5.49
C ASP A 87 -0.13 -4.05 -4.96
N ALA A 88 -0.54 -2.82 -5.28
CA ALA A 88 -1.89 -2.34 -5.00
C ALA A 88 -2.74 -2.45 -6.27
N VAL A 89 -3.86 -3.14 -6.15
CA VAL A 89 -4.78 -3.45 -7.25
C VAL A 89 -6.14 -2.85 -6.94
N LEU A 90 -6.64 -2.00 -7.83
CA LEU A 90 -8.01 -1.53 -7.80
C LEU A 90 -8.93 -2.60 -8.38
N VAL A 91 -9.82 -3.13 -7.55
CA VAL A 91 -10.96 -3.93 -8.02
C VAL A 91 -12.08 -2.94 -8.38
N MET A 92 -12.42 -2.90 -9.67
CA MET A 92 -13.40 -1.99 -10.22
C MET A 92 -14.80 -2.34 -9.70
N GLY A 93 -15.53 -1.39 -9.13
CA GLY A 93 -16.94 -1.57 -8.73
C GLY A 93 -17.94 -1.17 -9.81
N GLN A 94 -17.47 -0.55 -10.89
CA GLN A 94 -18.26 -0.05 -12.02
C GLN A 94 -17.47 -0.19 -13.34
N PRO A 95 -18.11 -0.08 -14.51
CA PRO A 95 -17.42 -0.09 -15.80
C PRO A 95 -16.41 1.06 -15.91
N GLY A 96 -15.26 0.80 -16.53
CA GLY A 96 -14.17 1.75 -16.59
C GLY A 96 -14.48 3.02 -17.40
N LEU A 97 -15.40 2.96 -18.37
CA LEU A 97 -15.94 4.16 -19.02
C LEU A 97 -16.59 5.12 -18.02
N GLN A 98 -17.38 4.60 -17.08
CA GLN A 98 -18.02 5.40 -16.03
C GLN A 98 -16.98 5.97 -15.07
N SER A 99 -15.95 5.20 -14.74
CA SER A 99 -14.82 5.64 -13.91
C SER A 99 -14.02 6.76 -14.57
N LEU A 100 -13.72 6.64 -15.86
CA LEU A 100 -13.04 7.69 -16.62
C LEU A 100 -13.89 8.95 -16.71
N GLN A 101 -15.20 8.81 -16.94
CA GLN A 101 -16.10 9.95 -17.00
C GLN A 101 -16.14 10.69 -15.66
N ALA A 102 -16.26 9.97 -14.55
CA ALA A 102 -16.24 10.56 -13.20
C ALA A 102 -14.90 11.25 -12.89
N LEU A 103 -13.78 10.59 -13.23
CA LEU A 103 -12.45 11.14 -13.03
C LEU A 103 -12.24 12.42 -13.86
N TYR A 104 -12.53 12.39 -15.16
CA TYR A 104 -12.39 13.57 -16.03
C TYR A 104 -13.32 14.70 -15.60
N ALA A 105 -14.55 14.40 -15.18
CA ALA A 105 -15.45 15.40 -14.62
C ALA A 105 -14.87 16.09 -13.37
N SER A 106 -14.03 15.41 -12.57
CA SER A 106 -13.37 15.99 -11.40
C SER A 106 -12.17 16.86 -11.74
N MET A 107 -11.55 16.63 -12.91
CA MET A 107 -10.42 17.43 -13.42
C MET A 107 -10.87 18.74 -14.08
N ILE A 108 -12.14 18.84 -14.48
CA ILE A 108 -12.70 20.04 -15.10
C ILE A 108 -13.26 20.96 -14.00
N PRO A 109 -12.87 22.25 -13.95
CA PRO A 109 -13.46 23.19 -13.02
C PRO A 109 -14.98 23.24 -13.15
N GLU A 110 -15.69 23.27 -12.01
CA GLU A 110 -17.16 23.20 -12.00
C GLU A 110 -17.83 24.26 -12.88
N ALA A 111 -17.28 25.48 -12.89
CA ALA A 111 -17.76 26.59 -13.71
C ALA A 111 -17.66 26.34 -15.22
N GLU A 112 -16.69 25.53 -15.67
CA GLU A 112 -16.56 25.15 -17.07
C GLU A 112 -17.39 23.92 -17.38
N ARG A 113 -17.45 22.96 -16.46
CA ARG A 113 -18.21 21.71 -16.63
C ARG A 113 -19.71 21.96 -16.87
N THR A 114 -20.31 22.95 -16.20
CA THR A 114 -21.73 23.30 -16.39
C THR A 114 -22.05 23.95 -17.73
N LYS A 115 -21.02 24.47 -18.44
CA LYS A 115 -21.16 25.05 -19.78
C LYS A 115 -21.06 23.99 -20.87
N LEU A 116 -20.59 22.79 -20.55
CA LEU A 116 -20.42 21.72 -21.52
C LEU A 116 -21.79 21.15 -21.92
N PRO A 117 -22.00 20.88 -23.22
CA PRO A 117 -23.32 20.58 -23.76
C PRO A 117 -23.91 19.25 -23.25
N GLN A 118 -23.06 18.30 -22.83
CA GLN A 118 -23.45 17.00 -22.30
C GLN A 118 -22.39 16.48 -21.32
N ALA A 119 -22.86 15.77 -20.28
CA ALA A 119 -21.99 15.07 -19.34
C ALA A 119 -21.60 13.68 -19.90
N SER A 120 -20.80 13.65 -20.96
CA SER A 120 -20.27 12.43 -21.55
C SER A 120 -18.75 12.36 -21.48
N LEU A 121 -18.20 11.15 -21.57
CA LEU A 121 -16.76 10.92 -21.54
C LEU A 121 -16.05 11.65 -22.69
N GLU A 122 -16.61 11.57 -23.89
CA GLU A 122 -16.03 12.15 -25.11
C GLU A 122 -15.94 13.67 -25.01
N VAL A 123 -16.96 14.31 -24.42
CA VAL A 123 -16.99 15.77 -24.22
C VAL A 123 -15.94 16.19 -23.19
N TYR A 124 -15.83 15.47 -22.07
CA TYR A 124 -14.83 15.77 -21.06
C TYR A 124 -13.40 15.52 -21.54
N GLU A 125 -13.16 14.40 -22.23
CA GLU A 125 -11.87 14.08 -22.82
C GLU A 125 -11.47 15.11 -23.89
N GLY A 126 -12.43 15.53 -24.74
CA GLY A 126 -12.24 16.59 -25.74
C GLY A 126 -11.82 17.92 -25.11
N TRP A 127 -12.54 18.36 -24.07
CA TRP A 127 -12.21 19.59 -23.36
C TRP A 127 -10.82 19.52 -22.71
N LEU A 128 -10.47 18.41 -22.06
CA LEU A 128 -9.15 18.23 -21.43
C LEU A 128 -8.03 18.23 -22.48
N LYS A 129 -8.26 17.65 -23.66
CA LYS A 129 -7.32 17.71 -24.80
C LYS A 129 -7.15 19.13 -25.32
N GLU A 130 -8.22 19.90 -25.42
CA GLU A 130 -8.16 21.33 -25.80
C GLU A 130 -7.37 22.15 -24.78
N GLN A 131 -7.57 21.91 -23.47
CA GLN A 131 -6.76 22.55 -22.43
C GLN A 131 -5.28 22.19 -22.55
N ALA A 132 -4.97 20.93 -22.84
CA ALA A 132 -3.58 20.54 -23.09
C ALA A 132 -2.99 21.29 -24.30
N GLN A 133 -3.75 21.47 -25.38
CA GLN A 133 -3.29 22.28 -26.52
C GLN A 133 -3.09 23.76 -26.16
N ALA A 134 -3.99 24.34 -25.36
CA ALA A 134 -3.87 25.71 -24.89
C ALA A 134 -2.62 25.90 -24.02
N LEU A 135 -2.34 24.93 -23.14
CA LEU A 135 -1.15 24.91 -22.27
C LEU A 135 0.16 24.85 -23.04
N LYS A 136 0.20 24.33 -24.28
CA LYS A 136 1.45 24.32 -25.09
C LYS A 136 2.04 25.72 -25.29
N LYS A 137 1.18 26.75 -25.28
CA LYS A 137 1.59 28.16 -25.45
C LYS A 137 2.20 28.77 -24.19
N THR A 138 1.84 28.26 -23.01
CA THR A 138 2.22 28.84 -21.71
C THR A 138 3.17 27.95 -20.91
N SER A 139 3.03 26.63 -21.03
CA SER A 139 3.84 25.61 -20.35
C SER A 139 3.79 24.28 -21.11
N ALA A 140 4.78 24.06 -21.97
CA ALA A 140 4.95 22.78 -22.67
C ALA A 140 5.04 21.55 -21.74
N PRO A 141 5.72 21.61 -20.57
CA PRO A 141 5.75 20.48 -19.64
C PRO A 141 4.37 20.10 -19.08
N GLN A 142 3.52 21.09 -18.76
CA GLN A 142 2.18 20.82 -18.22
C GLN A 142 1.24 20.27 -19.29
N ALA A 143 1.33 20.78 -20.53
CA ALA A 143 0.61 20.22 -21.66
C ALA A 143 0.93 18.73 -21.87
N ALA A 144 2.22 18.38 -21.90
CA ALA A 144 2.67 17.01 -22.08
C ALA A 144 2.23 16.10 -20.92
N ALA A 145 2.26 16.59 -19.68
CA ALA A 145 1.81 15.84 -18.51
C ALA A 145 0.31 15.52 -18.57
N LEU A 146 -0.52 16.48 -19.01
CA LEU A 146 -1.96 16.27 -19.17
C LEU A 146 -2.25 15.29 -20.32
N GLU A 147 -1.63 15.45 -21.49
CA GLU A 147 -1.78 14.51 -22.62
C GLU A 147 -1.42 13.09 -22.21
N LYS A 148 -0.27 12.92 -21.54
CA LYS A 148 0.19 11.61 -21.05
C LYS A 148 -0.75 11.02 -20.00
N THR A 149 -1.30 11.84 -19.12
CA THR A 149 -2.28 11.40 -18.11
C THR A 149 -3.56 10.88 -18.78
N LEU A 150 -4.09 11.61 -19.77
CA LEU A 150 -5.29 11.18 -20.50
C LEU A 150 -5.06 9.86 -21.24
N GLU A 151 -3.90 9.73 -21.91
CA GLU A 151 -3.51 8.51 -22.60
C GLU A 151 -3.37 7.32 -21.64
N LEU A 152 -2.64 7.51 -20.54
CA LEU A 152 -2.42 6.48 -19.52
C LEU A 152 -3.75 5.98 -18.93
N LEU A 153 -4.62 6.90 -18.52
CA LEU A 153 -5.91 6.57 -17.94
C LEU A 153 -6.82 5.88 -18.95
N GLY A 154 -6.86 6.36 -20.19
CA GLY A 154 -7.59 5.72 -21.28
C GLY A 154 -7.14 4.27 -21.48
N ASN A 155 -5.83 4.03 -21.55
CA ASN A 155 -5.28 2.69 -21.74
C ASN A 155 -5.54 1.75 -20.53
N CYS A 156 -5.56 2.29 -19.32
CA CYS A 156 -5.81 1.50 -18.11
C CYS A 156 -7.28 1.12 -17.94
N TYR A 157 -8.21 2.04 -18.20
CA TYR A 157 -9.59 1.92 -17.74
C TYR A 157 -10.64 1.78 -18.83
N ARG A 158 -10.42 2.26 -20.06
CA ARG A 158 -11.49 2.40 -21.06
C ARG A 158 -12.26 1.09 -21.32
N ASP A 159 -11.53 -0.02 -21.40
CA ASP A 159 -12.11 -1.33 -21.73
C ASP A 159 -12.35 -2.22 -20.49
N GLN A 160 -12.20 -1.67 -19.28
CA GLN A 160 -12.38 -2.42 -18.05
C GLN A 160 -13.86 -2.60 -17.72
N GLN A 161 -14.23 -3.80 -17.28
CA GLN A 161 -15.57 -4.12 -16.81
C GLN A 161 -15.66 -3.95 -15.29
N ALA A 162 -16.88 -3.90 -14.76
CA ALA A 162 -17.08 -4.03 -13.32
C ALA A 162 -16.54 -5.39 -12.84
N GLY A 163 -15.85 -5.39 -11.69
CA GLY A 163 -15.13 -6.52 -11.14
C GLY A 163 -13.72 -6.72 -11.72
N ALA A 164 -13.34 -6.00 -12.77
CA ALA A 164 -11.99 -6.08 -13.32
C ALA A 164 -10.94 -5.56 -12.32
N GLU A 165 -9.71 -6.02 -12.50
CA GLU A 165 -8.60 -5.73 -11.61
C GLU A 165 -7.54 -4.91 -12.34
N VAL A 166 -7.28 -3.71 -11.83
CA VAL A 166 -6.33 -2.78 -12.42
C VAL A 166 -5.21 -2.53 -11.42
N ILE A 167 -3.98 -2.86 -11.80
CA ILE A 167 -2.82 -2.59 -10.94
C ILE A 167 -2.56 -1.07 -10.95
N VAL A 168 -2.73 -0.42 -9.79
CA VAL A 168 -2.57 1.04 -9.66
C VAL A 168 -1.17 1.43 -9.20
N MET A 169 -0.54 0.60 -8.37
CA MET A 169 0.84 0.77 -7.93
C MET A 169 1.55 -0.58 -7.88
N GLN A 170 2.82 -0.59 -8.28
CA GLN A 170 3.67 -1.78 -8.28
C GLN A 170 4.91 -1.58 -7.42
N GLY A 171 5.43 -2.68 -6.86
CA GLY A 171 6.69 -2.69 -6.13
C GLY A 171 6.63 -2.01 -4.76
N LEU A 172 5.46 -2.03 -4.11
CA LEU A 172 5.29 -1.47 -2.78
C LEU A 172 5.94 -2.36 -1.71
N GLY A 173 6.34 -1.73 -0.61
CA GLY A 173 6.86 -2.39 0.57
C GLY A 173 6.13 -1.95 1.84
N ALA A 174 6.00 -2.86 2.80
CA ALA A 174 5.56 -2.53 4.14
C ALA A 174 6.32 -3.35 5.19
N LEU A 175 6.58 -2.74 6.34
CA LEU A 175 7.01 -3.45 7.54
C LEU A 175 5.76 -3.85 8.33
N ILE A 176 5.56 -5.15 8.44
CA ILE A 176 4.46 -5.79 9.15
C ILE A 176 4.97 -6.19 10.52
N SER A 177 4.52 -5.50 11.55
CA SER A 177 4.94 -5.70 12.93
C SER A 177 3.78 -6.27 13.75
N PRO A 178 4.02 -7.25 14.64
CA PRO A 178 3.02 -7.66 15.60
C PRO A 178 2.61 -6.50 16.50
N GLU A 179 1.31 -6.33 16.72
CA GLU A 179 0.75 -5.42 17.70
C GLU A 179 -0.18 -6.18 18.66
N ARG A 180 -0.58 -5.55 19.77
CA ARG A 180 -1.43 -6.17 20.80
C ARG A 180 -2.72 -6.79 20.22
N ASN A 181 -3.27 -6.18 19.17
CA ASN A 181 -4.56 -6.55 18.59
C ASN A 181 -4.46 -7.11 17.16
N GLY A 182 -3.27 -7.53 16.71
CA GLY A 182 -3.09 -8.04 15.36
C GLY A 182 -1.74 -7.67 14.74
N LEU A 183 -1.78 -7.17 13.51
CA LEU A 183 -0.61 -6.74 12.76
C LEU A 183 -0.75 -5.26 12.42
N TYR A 184 0.34 -4.53 12.59
CA TYR A 184 0.50 -3.15 12.14
C TYR A 184 1.32 -3.12 10.86
N ALA A 185 0.87 -2.39 9.84
CA ALA A 185 1.61 -2.21 8.60
C ALA A 185 2.17 -0.79 8.51
N GLU A 186 3.48 -0.66 8.42
CA GLU A 186 4.17 0.60 8.15
C GLU A 186 4.63 0.64 6.69
N LYS A 187 4.26 1.68 5.94
CA LYS A 187 4.68 1.82 4.54
C LYS A 187 6.19 2.03 4.45
N LEU A 188 6.85 1.23 3.61
CA LEU A 188 8.26 1.39 3.29
C LEU A 188 8.44 2.17 1.99
N ALA A 189 9.39 3.10 1.99
CA ALA A 189 9.81 3.78 0.77
C ALA A 189 10.79 2.88 0.00
N LEU A 190 10.29 2.12 -0.96
CA LEU A 190 11.12 1.29 -1.84
C LEU A 190 11.46 2.04 -3.14
N PRO A 191 12.70 1.92 -3.65
CA PRO A 191 13.14 2.62 -4.86
C PRO A 191 12.40 2.16 -6.12
N ASP A 192 11.91 0.92 -6.15
CA ASP A 192 11.24 0.32 -7.31
C ASP A 192 9.72 0.56 -7.34
N THR A 193 9.21 1.45 -6.48
CA THR A 193 7.78 1.76 -6.43
C THR A 193 7.36 2.55 -7.67
N THR A 194 6.40 2.03 -8.44
CA THR A 194 5.90 2.70 -9.65
C THR A 194 4.38 2.86 -9.64
N ALA A 195 3.90 4.06 -9.95
CA ALA A 195 2.49 4.29 -10.25
C ALA A 195 2.21 3.87 -11.69
N ARG A 196 1.11 3.14 -11.93
CA ARG A 196 0.78 2.58 -13.25
C ARG A 196 -0.50 3.17 -13.85
N CYS A 197 -1.58 3.17 -13.08
CA CYS A 197 -2.90 3.57 -13.57
C CYS A 197 -3.51 4.68 -12.70
N LEU A 198 -2.68 5.67 -12.36
CA LEU A 198 -3.07 6.82 -11.56
C LEU A 198 -2.71 8.11 -12.32
N PRO A 199 -3.46 9.21 -12.14
CA PRO A 199 -3.07 10.51 -12.66
C PRO A 199 -1.74 10.96 -12.03
N ALA A 200 -0.90 11.58 -12.85
CA ALA A 200 0.44 12.06 -12.47
C ALA A 200 0.41 13.45 -11.83
#